data_AF-A0A0X1KNJ5-F1
#
_entry.id   AF-A0A0X1KNJ5-F1
#
_cell.length_a   1.000
_cell.length_b   1.000
_cell.length_c   1.000
_cell.angle_alpha   90.00
_cell.angle_beta   90.00
_cell.angle_gamma   90.00
#
_symmetry.space_group_name_H-M   'P 1'
#
loop_
_entity.id
_entity.type
_entity.pdbx_description
1 polymer ?
#
loop_
_entity_poly.entity_id
_entity_poly.type
_entity_poly.pdbx_seq_one_letter_code
_entity_poly.pdbx_strand_id
1 'polypeptide(L)'
;MSFTIYLLKTPIFKLCFFMYLLNSKSVRAGLFFSTTKYLGIKTLRRDEGVMMEGEDKLMTVLAESFLNGKVVSIIDNDISSFTYLLALRSLRTLLEDGKYVWAVSYEPLQSLFRDFRRVGVDYMKYLGRNLYVLDVFGSMRRVDSGLDGVFVLSGYLDDRVFVLKYKTLIEELLSKLSPNEVIVLGYLESGMCRLFDNPVRTQKLLWNLREEAGIRTAEIITYIKSECPALEEFIYLYSDYVFEGVIGNGLRSVIMTKGDGE
;
A
#
# COMPACT_ATOMS: atom_id res chain seq x y z
N MET A 1 46.39 13.95 -15.18
CA MET A 1 45.20 13.80 -16.02
C MET A 1 44.01 14.26 -15.20
N SER A 2 43.53 15.46 -15.49
CA SER A 2 42.36 16.06 -14.86
C SER A 2 41.12 15.68 -15.65
N PHE A 3 40.03 15.34 -14.96
CA PHE A 3 38.69 15.51 -15.49
C PHE A 3 37.87 16.35 -14.52
N THR A 4 37.42 17.45 -15.08
CA THR A 4 36.59 18.51 -14.51
C THR A 4 35.13 18.17 -14.79
N ILE A 5 34.24 18.30 -13.80
CA ILE A 5 32.81 18.51 -14.03
C ILE A 5 32.42 19.77 -13.26
N TYR A 6 31.92 20.76 -14.00
CA TYR A 6 31.49 22.08 -13.53
C TYR A 6 29.95 22.16 -13.47
N LEU A 7 29.46 22.75 -12.36
CA LEU A 7 28.31 23.66 -12.20
C LEU A 7 26.88 23.10 -12.46
N LEU A 8 25.84 23.47 -11.69
CA LEU A 8 25.55 24.80 -11.11
C LEU A 8 25.17 24.79 -9.62
N LYS A 9 25.66 25.83 -8.94
CA LYS A 9 25.18 26.38 -7.67
C LYS A 9 24.07 27.41 -7.95
N THR A 10 23.06 27.47 -7.08
CA THR A 10 22.75 28.72 -6.35
C THR A 10 22.15 28.39 -4.97
N PRO A 11 22.41 29.23 -3.94
CA PRO A 11 22.18 28.92 -2.53
C PRO A 11 21.03 29.75 -1.93
N ILE A 12 20.82 29.60 -0.61
CA ILE A 12 20.03 30.46 0.30
C ILE A 12 18.58 29.99 0.53
N PHE A 13 18.38 29.45 1.75
CA PHE A 13 17.17 29.35 2.59
C PHE A 13 17.02 27.96 3.19
N LYS A 14 17.78 27.68 4.26
CA LYS A 14 17.47 26.59 5.21
C LYS A 14 18.17 26.81 6.56
N LEU A 15 18.01 28.01 7.10
CA LEU A 15 18.01 28.27 8.54
C LEU A 15 16.68 28.98 8.82
N CYS A 16 15.96 28.55 9.87
CA CYS A 16 14.65 29.06 10.34
C CYS A 16 13.34 28.31 9.97
N PHE A 17 13.33 26.98 9.82
CA PHE A 17 12.05 26.24 9.77
C PHE A 17 11.83 25.24 10.93
N PHE A 18 12.59 25.37 12.02
CA PHE A 18 12.52 24.45 13.17
C PHE A 18 11.66 24.95 14.34
N MET A 19 10.76 25.92 14.13
CA MET A 19 10.02 26.53 15.24
C MET A 19 8.57 26.96 14.96
N TYR A 20 7.89 26.37 13.97
CA TYR A 20 6.50 26.76 13.64
C TYR A 20 5.44 25.65 13.74
N LEU A 21 5.80 24.41 14.08
CA LEU A 21 4.83 23.29 14.15
C LEU A 21 4.32 22.96 15.56
N LEU A 22 4.56 23.83 16.55
CA LEU A 22 4.06 23.65 17.92
C LEU A 22 2.93 24.62 18.33
N ASN A 23 2.26 25.30 17.39
CA ASN A 23 1.19 26.21 17.78
C ASN A 23 0.08 26.40 16.72
N SER A 24 -0.83 25.43 16.62
CA SER A 24 -2.22 25.71 16.21
C SER A 24 -3.20 24.64 16.71
N LYS A 25 -3.28 24.47 18.03
CA LYS A 25 -4.56 24.11 18.64
C LYS A 25 -5.45 25.34 18.60
N SER A 26 -6.47 25.36 17.74
CA SER A 26 -7.71 26.13 17.98
C SER A 26 -8.82 25.77 16.98
N VAL A 27 -9.79 25.00 17.47
CA VAL A 27 -11.25 25.22 17.38
C VAL A 27 -11.84 25.76 16.05
N ARG A 28 -12.69 24.94 15.42
CA ARG A 28 -14.06 25.36 15.06
C ARG A 28 -15.01 24.18 14.93
N ALA A 29 -16.14 24.33 15.62
CA ALA A 29 -17.30 23.47 15.59
C ALA A 29 -18.23 23.82 14.41
N GLY A 30 -18.99 22.82 13.96
CA GLY A 30 -20.29 22.96 13.32
C GLY A 30 -20.28 23.16 11.81
N LEU A 31 -20.79 22.18 11.05
CA LEU A 31 -22.18 22.18 10.61
C LEU A 31 -22.51 20.86 9.91
N PHE A 32 -23.58 20.22 10.36
CA PHE A 32 -24.29 19.15 9.68
C PHE A 32 -24.78 19.64 8.31
N PHE A 33 -24.46 18.88 7.26
CA PHE A 33 -25.37 18.72 6.13
C PHE A 33 -25.48 17.24 5.78
N SER A 34 -26.66 16.70 6.09
CA SER A 34 -27.20 15.49 5.50
C SER A 34 -27.46 15.75 4.02
N THR A 35 -26.78 15.01 3.16
CA THR A 35 -27.23 14.74 1.79
C THR A 35 -26.89 13.30 1.45
N THR A 36 -27.79 12.40 1.85
CA THR A 36 -27.96 11.09 1.25
C THR A 36 -28.24 11.27 -0.24
N LYS A 37 -27.21 11.13 -1.08
CA LYS A 37 -27.39 10.86 -2.51
C LYS A 37 -26.57 9.63 -2.87
N TYR A 38 -27.30 8.52 -2.85
CA TYR A 38 -27.01 7.29 -3.58
C TYR A 38 -26.20 7.56 -4.84
N LEU A 39 -24.92 7.22 -4.82
CA LEU A 39 -24.14 7.00 -6.03
C LEU A 39 -24.32 5.54 -6.40
N GLY A 40 -25.08 5.33 -7.47
CA GLY A 40 -25.39 4.02 -8.01
C GLY A 40 -24.12 3.24 -8.30
N ILE A 41 -23.91 2.20 -7.51
CA ILE A 41 -23.10 1.05 -7.91
C ILE A 41 -23.81 0.47 -9.14
N LYS A 42 -23.36 0.90 -10.33
CA LYS A 42 -23.64 0.14 -11.55
C LYS A 42 -23.01 -1.22 -11.31
N THR A 43 -23.87 -2.21 -11.12
CA THR A 43 -23.54 -3.63 -11.17
C THR A 43 -22.57 -3.86 -12.33
N LEU A 44 -21.32 -4.11 -11.96
CA LEU A 44 -20.27 -4.55 -12.88
C LEU A 44 -20.83 -5.72 -13.69
N ARG A 45 -20.74 -5.61 -15.01
CA ARG A 45 -21.21 -6.65 -15.94
C ARG A 45 -20.59 -7.99 -15.53
N ARG A 46 -21.47 -8.95 -15.28
CA ARG A 46 -21.19 -10.38 -15.11
C ARG A 46 -20.50 -10.89 -16.36
N ASP A 47 -19.20 -11.12 -16.29
CA ASP A 47 -18.58 -12.22 -17.03
C ASP A 47 -18.76 -13.48 -16.17
N GLU A 48 -19.29 -14.53 -16.80
CA GLU A 48 -19.73 -15.77 -16.17
C GLU A 48 -18.56 -16.56 -15.56
N GLY A 49 -18.35 -16.37 -14.26
CA GLY A 49 -17.64 -17.29 -13.39
C GLY A 49 -18.42 -17.39 -12.09
N VAL A 50 -18.67 -18.61 -11.61
CA VAL A 50 -19.28 -18.83 -10.28
C VAL A 50 -18.38 -18.14 -9.26
N MET A 51 -18.86 -17.04 -8.65
CA MET A 51 -18.11 -16.37 -7.60
C MET A 51 -18.05 -17.28 -6.38
N MET A 52 -16.84 -17.48 -5.86
CA MET A 52 -16.59 -18.42 -4.79
C MET A 52 -17.01 -17.82 -3.45
N GLU A 53 -17.28 -18.68 -2.48
CA GLU A 53 -17.77 -18.30 -1.15
C GLU A 53 -16.84 -17.24 -0.51
N GLY A 54 -17.42 -16.11 -0.13
CA GLY A 54 -16.74 -15.01 0.57
C GLY A 54 -16.10 -13.92 -0.30
N GLU A 55 -15.96 -14.12 -1.62
CA GLU A 55 -15.37 -13.11 -2.51
C GLU A 55 -16.20 -11.82 -2.58
N ASP A 56 -17.53 -11.94 -2.64
CA ASP A 56 -18.45 -10.79 -2.63
C ASP A 56 -18.31 -9.94 -1.37
N LYS A 57 -18.12 -10.61 -0.23
CA LYS A 57 -17.91 -9.95 1.06
C LYS A 57 -16.59 -9.21 1.06
N LEU A 58 -15.51 -9.84 0.59
CA LEU A 58 -14.20 -9.19 0.44
C LEU A 58 -14.29 -7.94 -0.45
N MET A 59 -14.90 -8.05 -1.64
CA MET A 59 -15.00 -6.92 -2.56
C MET A 59 -15.83 -5.77 -1.99
N THR A 60 -16.91 -6.08 -1.26
CA THR A 60 -17.72 -5.08 -0.54
C THR A 60 -16.90 -4.37 0.53
N VAL A 61 -16.21 -5.13 1.39
CA VAL A 61 -15.39 -4.56 2.48
C VAL A 61 -14.24 -3.73 1.93
N LEU A 62 -13.58 -4.15 0.85
CA LEU A 62 -12.54 -3.35 0.20
C LEU A 62 -13.10 -1.99 -0.25
N ALA A 63 -14.23 -1.98 -0.95
CA ALA A 63 -14.86 -0.75 -1.41
C ALA A 63 -15.21 0.21 -0.26
N GLU A 64 -15.78 -0.29 0.83
CA GLU A 64 -16.11 0.50 2.02
C GLU A 64 -14.86 0.96 2.79
N SER A 65 -13.83 0.12 2.85
CA SER A 65 -12.59 0.41 3.58
C SER A 65 -11.83 1.58 2.96
N PHE A 66 -11.83 1.70 1.63
CA PHE A 66 -11.25 2.86 0.95
C PHE A 66 -11.92 4.17 1.31
N LEU A 67 -13.23 4.16 1.55
CA LEU A 67 -13.99 5.36 1.96
C LEU A 67 -13.71 5.75 3.42
N ASN A 68 -13.43 4.76 4.27
CA ASN A 68 -13.32 4.94 5.70
C ASN A 68 -11.87 4.96 6.23
N GLY A 69 -10.86 4.84 5.36
CA GLY A 69 -9.46 4.81 5.76
C GLY A 69 -9.14 3.61 6.65
N LYS A 70 -9.70 2.44 6.31
CA LYS A 70 -9.55 1.19 7.05
C LYS A 70 -8.40 0.35 6.48
N VAL A 71 -7.89 -0.56 7.30
CA VAL A 71 -6.82 -1.50 6.95
C VAL A 71 -7.43 -2.88 6.70
N VAL A 72 -7.28 -3.38 5.48
CA VAL A 72 -7.77 -4.72 5.08
C VAL A 72 -6.57 -5.60 4.78
N SER A 73 -6.45 -6.70 5.52
CA SER A 73 -5.43 -7.71 5.26
C SER A 73 -6.00 -8.92 4.57
N ILE A 74 -5.26 -9.42 3.58
CA ILE A 74 -5.58 -10.60 2.81
C ILE A 74 -4.42 -11.56 2.95
N ILE A 75 -4.68 -12.64 3.68
CA ILE A 75 -3.72 -13.66 4.06
C ILE A 75 -3.99 -14.89 3.22
N ASP A 76 -3.08 -15.24 2.32
CA ASP A 76 -3.11 -16.52 1.65
C ASP A 76 -2.43 -17.57 2.54
N ASN A 77 -3.22 -18.53 3.05
CA ASN A 77 -2.69 -19.64 3.85
C ASN A 77 -1.82 -20.58 3.00
N ASP A 78 -2.14 -20.68 1.71
CA ASP A 78 -1.37 -21.40 0.70
C ASP A 78 -1.13 -20.47 -0.49
N ILE A 79 0.08 -20.48 -1.07
CA ILE A 79 0.42 -19.65 -2.23
C ILE A 79 -0.52 -19.85 -3.43
N SER A 80 -1.16 -21.03 -3.52
CA SER A 80 -2.07 -21.39 -4.59
C SER A 80 -3.48 -20.81 -4.45
N SER A 81 -3.86 -20.20 -3.32
CA SER A 81 -5.18 -19.57 -3.22
C SER A 81 -5.25 -18.27 -4.04
N PHE A 82 -4.13 -17.54 -4.20
CA PHE A 82 -4.07 -16.31 -5.00
C PHE A 82 -5.17 -15.30 -4.63
N THR A 83 -5.59 -15.23 -3.36
CA THR A 83 -6.65 -14.33 -2.89
C THR A 83 -6.19 -12.88 -2.96
N TYR A 84 -4.89 -12.65 -2.77
CA TYR A 84 -4.27 -11.33 -2.96
C TYR A 84 -4.57 -10.71 -4.35
N LEU A 85 -4.80 -11.52 -5.39
CA LEU A 85 -5.17 -11.00 -6.72
C LEU A 85 -6.55 -10.32 -6.72
N LEU A 86 -7.47 -10.74 -5.84
CA LEU A 86 -8.76 -10.06 -5.68
C LEU A 86 -8.56 -8.63 -5.14
N ALA A 87 -7.60 -8.46 -4.22
CA ALA A 87 -7.18 -7.14 -3.73
C ALA A 87 -6.64 -6.26 -4.85
N LEU A 88 -5.76 -6.80 -5.69
CA LEU A 88 -5.22 -6.04 -6.82
C LEU A 88 -6.33 -5.66 -7.81
N ARG A 89 -7.33 -6.53 -7.99
CA ARG A 89 -8.48 -6.25 -8.85
C ARG A 89 -9.30 -5.05 -8.35
N SER A 90 -9.44 -4.87 -7.04
CA SER A 90 -10.20 -3.74 -6.48
C SER A 90 -9.55 -2.38 -6.77
N LEU A 91 -8.24 -2.34 -7.03
CA LEU A 91 -7.53 -1.10 -7.36
C LEU A 91 -7.88 -0.55 -8.74
N ARG A 92 -8.43 -1.38 -9.64
CA ARG A 92 -8.78 -0.95 -11.00
C ARG A 92 -9.73 0.25 -10.98
N THR A 93 -10.86 0.12 -10.30
CA THR A 93 -11.88 1.18 -10.24
C THR A 93 -11.31 2.43 -9.55
N LEU A 94 -10.51 2.25 -8.51
CA LEU A 94 -9.87 3.36 -7.80
C LEU A 94 -8.93 4.17 -8.69
N LEU A 95 -8.11 3.47 -9.48
CA LEU A 95 -7.19 4.10 -10.44
C LEU A 95 -7.94 4.77 -11.59
N GLU A 96 -9.05 4.16 -12.06
CA GLU A 96 -9.95 4.76 -13.06
C GLU A 96 -10.61 6.04 -12.55
N ASP A 97 -10.97 6.09 -11.26
CA ASP A 97 -11.55 7.26 -10.57
C ASP A 97 -10.50 8.33 -10.18
N GLY A 98 -9.23 8.12 -10.55
CA GLY A 98 -8.15 9.08 -10.29
C GLY A 98 -7.63 9.09 -8.86
N LYS A 99 -7.99 8.09 -8.04
CA LYS A 99 -7.45 7.95 -6.67
C LYS A 99 -5.97 7.60 -6.71
N TYR A 100 -5.24 8.08 -5.69
CA TYR A 100 -3.81 7.85 -5.57
C TYR A 100 -3.54 6.52 -4.88
N VAL A 101 -2.75 5.67 -5.53
CA VAL A 101 -2.28 4.39 -4.99
C VAL A 101 -0.78 4.46 -4.79
N TRP A 102 -0.35 4.21 -3.56
CA TRP A 102 1.03 4.02 -3.17
C TRP A 102 1.29 2.53 -2.92
N ALA A 103 1.89 1.85 -3.89
CA ALA A 103 2.22 0.44 -3.78
C ALA A 103 3.63 0.26 -3.21
N VAL A 104 3.77 -0.54 -2.17
CA VAL A 104 5.06 -0.94 -1.60
C VAL A 104 5.29 -2.40 -1.99
N SER A 105 6.25 -2.65 -2.88
CA SER A 105 6.55 -3.98 -3.40
C SER A 105 7.74 -4.59 -2.69
N TYR A 106 7.49 -5.64 -1.90
CA TYR A 106 8.55 -6.46 -1.29
C TYR A 106 9.00 -7.62 -2.19
N GLU A 107 8.32 -7.81 -3.31
CA GLU A 107 8.66 -8.76 -4.37
C GLU A 107 9.33 -8.07 -5.56
N PRO A 108 10.01 -8.82 -6.45
CA PRO A 108 10.52 -8.28 -7.71
C PRO A 108 9.43 -7.51 -8.46
N LEU A 109 9.74 -6.30 -8.92
CA LEU A 109 8.79 -5.40 -9.57
C LEU A 109 8.02 -6.04 -10.74
N GLN A 110 8.67 -6.95 -11.50
CA GLN A 110 8.03 -7.66 -12.59
C GLN A 110 6.91 -8.59 -12.13
N SER A 111 6.96 -9.12 -10.90
CA SER A 111 5.89 -9.93 -10.30
C SER A 111 4.64 -9.06 -10.07
N LEU A 112 4.80 -7.89 -9.46
CA LEU A 112 3.71 -6.93 -9.25
C LEU A 112 3.06 -6.54 -10.59
N PHE A 113 3.86 -6.17 -11.59
CA PHE A 113 3.33 -5.79 -12.91
C PHE A 113 2.67 -6.94 -13.66
N ARG A 114 3.19 -8.17 -13.53
CA ARG A 114 2.54 -9.36 -14.07
C ARG A 114 1.17 -9.57 -13.41
N ASP A 115 1.08 -9.39 -12.11
CA ASP A 115 -0.16 -9.62 -11.36
C ASP A 115 -1.19 -8.52 -11.62
N PHE A 116 -0.77 -7.25 -11.76
CA PHE A 116 -1.65 -6.19 -12.27
C PHE A 116 -2.25 -6.53 -13.62
N ARG A 117 -1.42 -6.98 -14.59
CA ARG A 117 -1.95 -7.41 -15.91
C ARG A 117 -2.90 -8.58 -15.79
N ARG A 118 -2.58 -9.56 -14.93
CA ARG A 118 -3.42 -10.75 -14.69
C ARG A 118 -4.81 -10.38 -14.19
N VAL A 119 -4.94 -9.31 -13.42
CA VAL A 119 -6.23 -8.83 -12.89
C VAL A 119 -6.87 -7.73 -13.74
N GLY A 120 -6.31 -7.44 -14.92
CA GLY A 120 -6.83 -6.45 -15.86
C GLY A 120 -6.56 -4.99 -15.48
N VAL A 121 -5.55 -4.72 -14.64
CA VAL A 121 -5.06 -3.37 -14.35
C VAL A 121 -3.97 -3.01 -15.36
N ASP A 122 -4.25 -2.03 -16.22
CA ASP A 122 -3.26 -1.44 -17.12
C ASP A 122 -2.35 -0.46 -16.36
N TYR A 123 -1.42 -1.00 -15.58
CA TYR A 123 -0.54 -0.20 -14.72
C TYR A 123 0.24 0.89 -15.49
N MET A 124 0.58 0.66 -16.77
CA MET A 124 1.32 1.63 -17.58
C MET A 124 0.54 2.94 -17.80
N LYS A 125 -0.80 2.87 -17.83
CA LYS A 125 -1.66 4.05 -17.96
C LYS A 125 -1.64 4.95 -16.72
N TYR A 126 -1.38 4.38 -15.54
CA TYR A 126 -1.53 5.03 -14.24
C TYR A 126 -0.20 5.35 -13.55
N LEU A 127 0.87 4.60 -13.88
CA LEU A 127 2.18 4.74 -13.28
C LEU A 127 2.74 6.16 -13.48
N GLY A 128 3.21 6.77 -12.39
CA GLY A 128 3.72 8.15 -12.39
C GLY A 128 2.62 9.24 -12.48
N ARG A 129 1.34 8.85 -12.51
CA ARG A 129 0.19 9.77 -12.49
C ARG A 129 -0.53 9.67 -11.15
N ASN A 130 -1.21 8.55 -10.94
CA ASN A 130 -1.94 8.23 -9.71
C ASN A 130 -1.64 6.83 -9.19
N LEU A 131 -0.74 6.09 -9.84
CA LEU A 131 -0.09 4.90 -9.29
C LEU A 131 1.40 5.21 -9.10
N TYR A 132 1.89 5.03 -7.89
CA TYR A 132 3.30 5.15 -7.54
C TYR A 132 3.75 3.89 -6.83
N VAL A 133 4.97 3.45 -7.08
CA VAL A 133 5.50 2.20 -6.54
C VAL A 133 6.81 2.47 -5.82
N LEU A 134 6.95 2.01 -4.58
CA LEU A 134 8.25 1.77 -3.97
C LEU A 134 8.68 0.34 -4.23
N ASP A 135 9.75 0.17 -4.99
CA ASP A 135 10.37 -1.13 -5.21
C ASP A 135 11.37 -1.42 -4.07
N VAL A 136 10.86 -1.99 -2.97
CA VAL A 136 11.67 -2.36 -1.81
C VAL A 136 12.66 -3.47 -2.18
N PHE A 137 12.21 -4.44 -2.98
CA PHE A 137 13.08 -5.49 -3.49
C PHE A 137 14.25 -4.90 -4.30
N GLY A 138 13.97 -4.04 -5.26
CA GLY A 138 14.96 -3.33 -6.07
C GLY A 138 15.92 -2.50 -5.20
N SER A 139 15.40 -1.82 -4.18
CA SER A 139 16.20 -1.05 -3.22
C SER A 139 17.22 -1.94 -2.51
N MET A 140 16.77 -3.04 -1.91
CA MET A 140 17.62 -3.96 -1.15
C MET A 140 18.58 -4.75 -2.04
N ARG A 141 18.21 -5.00 -3.30
CA ARG A 141 19.04 -5.73 -4.29
C ARG A 141 19.87 -4.82 -5.19
N ARG A 142 19.78 -3.50 -5.03
CA ARG A 142 20.46 -2.49 -5.88
C ARG A 142 20.12 -2.63 -7.36
N VAL A 143 18.85 -2.92 -7.65
CA VAL A 143 18.29 -2.99 -8.99
C VAL A 143 17.33 -1.82 -9.16
N ASP A 144 17.58 -1.01 -10.18
CA ASP A 144 16.72 0.11 -10.56
C ASP A 144 16.14 -0.13 -11.95
N SER A 145 14.82 0.03 -12.06
CA SER A 145 14.10 -0.12 -13.33
C SER A 145 14.20 1.12 -14.22
N GLY A 146 14.49 2.29 -13.65
CA GLY A 146 14.50 3.58 -14.35
C GLY A 146 13.12 4.03 -14.84
N LEU A 147 12.04 3.43 -14.33
CA LEU A 147 10.67 3.75 -14.73
C LEU A 147 10.13 4.94 -13.93
N ASP A 148 9.55 5.91 -14.63
CA ASP A 148 8.85 7.02 -13.99
C ASP A 148 7.72 6.51 -13.08
N GLY A 149 7.61 7.08 -11.88
CA GLY A 149 6.63 6.65 -10.88
C GLY A 149 7.05 5.42 -10.06
N VAL A 150 8.22 4.83 -10.33
CA VAL A 150 8.84 3.80 -9.49
C VAL A 150 9.99 4.43 -8.71
N PHE A 151 9.98 4.24 -7.40
CA PHE A 151 11.00 4.73 -6.48
C PHE A 151 11.84 3.57 -5.99
N VAL A 152 13.15 3.81 -5.91
CA VAL A 152 14.14 2.89 -5.34
C VAL A 152 14.98 3.69 -4.34
N LEU A 153 15.18 3.14 -3.15
CA LEU A 153 16.08 3.71 -2.16
C LEU A 153 17.51 3.26 -2.50
N SER A 154 18.41 4.21 -2.73
CA SER A 154 19.78 3.94 -3.14
C SER A 154 20.78 4.05 -1.97
N GLY A 155 22.00 3.55 -2.18
CA GLY A 155 23.10 3.61 -1.22
C GLY A 155 23.07 2.48 -0.18
N TYR A 156 23.73 2.70 0.96
CA TYR A 156 23.72 1.73 2.06
C TYR A 156 22.30 1.57 2.65
N LEU A 157 21.88 0.33 2.88
CA LEU A 157 20.60 -0.04 3.44
C LEU A 157 20.81 -1.20 4.43
N ASP A 158 20.44 -0.93 5.68
CA ASP A 158 20.05 -1.93 6.67
C ASP A 158 18.60 -1.61 7.10
N ASP A 159 18.01 -2.44 7.94
CA ASP A 159 16.65 -2.28 8.46
C ASP A 159 16.34 -0.84 8.94
N ARG A 160 17.26 -0.21 9.70
CA ARG A 160 17.03 1.14 10.27
C ARG A 160 17.22 2.22 9.22
N VAL A 161 18.26 2.10 8.41
CA VAL A 161 18.56 3.06 7.34
C VAL A 161 17.47 3.03 6.28
N PHE A 162 16.90 1.86 5.99
CA PHE A 162 15.73 1.72 5.13
C PHE A 162 14.55 2.52 5.68
N VAL A 163 14.17 2.31 6.96
CA VAL A 163 13.07 3.04 7.61
C VAL A 163 13.28 4.55 7.57
N LEU A 164 14.49 5.04 7.84
CA LEU A 164 14.80 6.47 7.80
C LEU A 164 14.66 7.05 6.39
N LYS A 165 15.16 6.35 5.37
CA LYS A 165 15.03 6.78 3.98
C LYS A 165 13.59 6.71 3.49
N TYR A 166 12.85 5.69 3.90
CA TYR A 166 11.42 5.57 3.64
C TYR A 166 10.66 6.77 4.22
N LYS A 167 10.94 7.15 5.48
CA LYS A 167 10.35 8.34 6.11
C LYS A 167 10.54 9.58 5.23
N THR A 168 11.79 9.86 4.83
CA THR A 168 12.11 11.02 3.99
C THR A 168 11.38 10.99 2.64
N LEU A 169 11.33 9.83 1.99
CA LEU A 169 10.63 9.65 0.71
C LEU A 169 9.13 9.94 0.87
N ILE A 170 8.50 9.38 1.90
CA ILE A 170 7.07 9.53 2.14
C ILE A 170 6.72 10.97 2.51
N GLU A 171 7.50 11.63 3.37
CA GLU A 171 7.32 13.05 3.68
C GLU A 171 7.41 13.93 2.41
N GLU A 172 8.35 13.64 1.50
CA GLU A 172 8.46 14.35 0.23
C GLU A 172 7.24 14.08 -0.67
N LEU A 173 6.82 12.82 -0.79
CA LEU A 173 5.68 12.45 -1.63
C LEU A 173 4.38 13.08 -1.11
N LEU A 174 4.11 12.95 0.18
CA LEU A 174 2.93 13.51 0.83
C LEU A 174 2.89 15.04 0.81
N SER A 175 4.05 15.71 0.73
CA SER A 175 4.07 17.17 0.54
C SER A 175 3.57 17.62 -0.84
N LYS A 176 3.59 16.71 -1.83
CA LYS A 176 3.15 16.93 -3.22
C LYS A 176 1.74 16.39 -3.47
N LEU A 177 1.29 15.43 -2.68
CA LEU A 177 -0.02 14.80 -2.78
C LEU A 177 -0.99 15.39 -1.75
N SER A 178 -2.29 15.43 -2.06
CA SER A 178 -3.28 15.72 -1.03
C SER A 178 -3.38 14.50 -0.10
N PRO A 179 -3.05 14.61 1.21
CA PRO A 179 -2.90 13.47 2.10
C PRO A 179 -4.21 12.70 2.35
N ASN A 180 -5.37 13.30 2.07
CA ASN A 180 -6.68 12.71 2.42
C ASN A 180 -7.15 11.60 1.46
N GLU A 181 -6.37 11.23 0.44
CA GLU A 181 -6.84 10.32 -0.64
C GLU A 181 -5.80 9.29 -1.11
N VAL A 182 -4.80 8.96 -0.28
CA VAL A 182 -3.79 7.94 -0.62
C VAL A 182 -4.21 6.57 -0.09
N ILE A 183 -4.25 5.60 -1.01
CA ILE A 183 -4.46 4.19 -0.72
C ILE A 183 -3.11 3.51 -0.73
N VAL A 184 -2.73 2.88 0.38
CA VAL A 184 -1.49 2.13 0.48
C VAL A 184 -1.75 0.68 0.12
N LEU A 185 -0.91 0.10 -0.72
CA LEU A 185 -0.89 -1.33 -1.02
C LEU A 185 0.44 -1.91 -0.53
N GLY A 186 0.43 -2.66 0.56
CA GLY A 186 1.50 -3.57 0.94
C GLY A 186 1.44 -4.82 0.07
N TYR A 187 2.17 -4.83 -1.05
CA TYR A 187 2.17 -5.96 -1.97
C TYR A 187 3.13 -7.05 -1.49
N LEU A 188 2.54 -8.20 -1.14
CA LEU A 188 3.19 -9.40 -0.64
C LEU A 188 4.21 -9.07 0.44
N GLU A 189 3.73 -8.53 1.56
CA GLU A 189 4.56 -8.14 2.72
C GLU A 189 5.37 -9.31 3.30
N SER A 190 4.98 -10.55 2.99
CA SER A 190 5.78 -11.72 3.32
C SER A 190 7.21 -11.65 2.76
N GLY A 191 7.44 -10.91 1.66
CA GLY A 191 8.77 -10.65 1.11
C GLY A 191 9.73 -10.00 2.11
N MET A 192 9.24 -9.32 3.15
CA MET A 192 10.07 -8.71 4.19
C MET A 192 11.02 -9.70 4.87
N CYS A 193 10.59 -10.95 5.10
CA CYS A 193 11.44 -11.98 5.73
C CYS A 193 12.68 -12.35 4.89
N ARG A 194 12.69 -12.02 3.59
CA ARG A 194 13.84 -12.27 2.69
C ARG A 194 14.70 -11.04 2.45
N LEU A 195 14.23 -9.87 2.89
CA LEU A 195 14.84 -8.58 2.62
C LEU A 195 15.46 -7.95 3.86
N PHE A 196 14.89 -8.19 5.04
CA PHE A 196 15.31 -7.56 6.29
C PHE A 196 15.82 -8.59 7.29
N ASP A 197 16.80 -8.18 8.11
CA ASP A 197 17.36 -9.05 9.15
C ASP A 197 16.35 -9.25 10.29
N ASN A 198 15.54 -8.23 10.58
CA ASN A 198 14.48 -8.27 11.57
C ASN A 198 13.16 -7.71 10.98
N PRO A 199 12.40 -8.53 10.23
CA PRO A 199 11.19 -8.09 9.53
C PRO A 199 10.13 -7.53 10.49
N VAL A 200 9.94 -8.16 11.66
CA VAL A 200 8.96 -7.71 12.67
C VAL A 200 9.29 -6.32 13.19
N ARG A 201 10.57 -6.06 13.50
CA ARG A 201 11.02 -4.75 13.97
C ARG A 201 10.85 -3.70 12.87
N THR A 202 11.25 -4.03 11.65
CA THR A 202 11.12 -3.13 10.49
C THR A 202 9.67 -2.75 10.27
N GLN A 203 8.76 -3.72 10.30
CA GLN A 203 7.32 -3.46 10.10
C GLN A 203 6.73 -2.59 11.22
N LYS A 204 7.07 -2.85 12.48
CA LYS A 204 6.67 -1.98 13.61
C LYS A 204 7.15 -0.53 13.44
N LEU A 205 8.37 -0.34 12.94
CA LEU A 205 8.91 1.00 12.70
C LEU A 205 8.19 1.70 11.54
N LEU A 206 7.94 1.00 10.43
CA LEU A 206 7.17 1.55 9.30
C LEU A 206 5.76 1.94 9.73
N TRP A 207 5.11 1.11 10.55
CA TRP A 207 3.80 1.43 11.10
C TRP A 207 3.80 2.65 12.00
N ASN A 208 4.78 2.77 12.90
CA ASN A 208 4.90 3.96 13.74
C ASN A 208 5.08 5.23 12.91
N LEU A 209 5.83 5.17 11.79
CA LEU A 209 5.97 6.31 10.88
C LEU A 209 4.61 6.74 10.28
N ARG A 210 3.75 5.78 9.97
CA ARG A 210 2.40 6.07 9.47
C ARG A 210 1.56 6.78 10.54
N GLU A 211 1.55 6.26 11.76
CA GLU A 211 0.82 6.88 12.87
C GLU A 211 1.34 8.29 13.18
N GLU A 212 2.66 8.49 13.14
CA GLU A 212 3.30 9.81 13.31
C GLU A 212 2.91 10.81 12.21
N ALA A 213 2.70 10.34 10.97
CA ALA A 213 2.32 11.21 9.88
C ALA A 213 0.91 11.81 10.06
N GLY A 214 0.05 11.17 10.88
CA GLY A 214 -1.31 11.66 11.15
C GLY A 214 -2.22 11.68 9.92
N ILE A 215 -1.88 10.91 8.88
CA ILE A 215 -2.62 10.84 7.63
C ILE A 215 -3.55 9.66 7.66
N ARG A 216 -4.83 9.91 7.39
CA ARG A 216 -5.83 8.85 7.27
C ARG A 216 -5.69 8.20 5.88
N THR A 217 -4.93 7.12 5.81
CA THR A 217 -4.80 6.28 4.61
C THR A 217 -5.64 5.02 4.74
N ALA A 218 -6.31 4.63 3.67
CA ALA A 218 -6.81 3.27 3.54
C ALA A 218 -5.64 2.36 3.14
N GLU A 219 -5.62 1.13 3.61
CA GLU A 219 -4.52 0.21 3.34
C GLU A 219 -5.01 -1.19 3.00
N ILE A 220 -4.36 -1.78 2.01
CA ILE A 220 -4.48 -3.19 1.67
C ILE A 220 -3.13 -3.84 1.98
N ILE A 221 -3.14 -4.83 2.85
CA ILE A 221 -1.97 -5.68 3.10
C ILE A 221 -2.24 -7.01 2.43
N THR A 222 -1.33 -7.44 1.57
CA THR A 222 -1.36 -8.78 0.98
C THR A 222 -0.19 -9.58 1.51
N TYR A 223 -0.43 -10.83 1.89
CA TYR A 223 0.53 -11.61 2.66
C TYR A 223 0.34 -13.10 2.43
N ILE A 224 1.45 -13.84 2.29
CA ILE A 224 1.45 -15.29 2.21
C ILE A 224 2.00 -15.85 3.52
N LYS A 225 1.17 -16.58 4.27
CA LYS A 225 1.47 -16.99 5.65
C LYS A 225 2.73 -17.87 5.75
N SER A 226 2.88 -18.80 4.82
CA SER A 226 4.00 -19.74 4.81
C SER A 226 5.36 -19.09 4.52
N GLU A 227 5.38 -17.92 3.90
CA GLU A 227 6.61 -17.23 3.53
C GLU A 227 7.21 -16.40 4.67
N CYS A 228 6.39 -15.88 5.59
CA CYS A 228 6.87 -15.01 6.66
C CYS A 228 6.01 -15.05 7.93
N PRO A 229 5.85 -16.22 8.58
CA PRO A 229 4.93 -16.43 9.71
C PRO A 229 5.18 -15.46 10.90
N ALA A 230 6.39 -14.91 11.02
CA ALA A 230 6.74 -13.94 12.04
C ALA A 230 5.93 -12.63 11.98
N LEU A 231 5.36 -12.27 10.82
CA LEU A 231 4.55 -11.06 10.66
C LEU A 231 3.06 -11.26 10.90
N GLU A 232 2.59 -12.51 11.01
CA GLU A 232 1.16 -12.79 11.09
C GLU A 232 0.47 -12.09 12.27
N GLU A 233 1.03 -12.17 13.47
CA GLU A 233 0.48 -11.51 14.66
C GLU A 233 0.38 -9.99 14.46
N PHE A 234 1.40 -9.39 13.83
CA PHE A 234 1.40 -7.97 13.52
C PHE A 234 0.26 -7.61 12.57
N ILE A 235 0.13 -8.37 11.47
CA ILE A 235 -0.92 -8.15 10.47
C ILE A 235 -2.30 -8.25 11.12
N TYR A 236 -2.53 -9.29 11.93
CA TYR A 236 -3.79 -9.46 12.66
C TYR A 236 -4.07 -8.31 13.63
N LEU A 237 -3.06 -7.86 14.39
CA LEU A 237 -3.22 -6.81 15.39
C LEU A 237 -3.65 -5.47 14.76
N TYR A 238 -3.00 -5.09 13.65
CA TYR A 238 -3.12 -3.76 13.07
C TYR A 238 -4.15 -3.63 11.94
N SER A 239 -4.77 -4.74 11.53
CA SER A 239 -5.84 -4.72 10.52
C SER A 239 -7.20 -4.46 11.15
N ASP A 240 -8.07 -3.70 10.48
CA ASP A 240 -9.49 -3.64 10.85
C ASP A 240 -10.22 -4.90 10.39
N TYR A 241 -9.89 -5.38 9.19
CA TYR A 241 -10.46 -6.60 8.60
C TYR A 241 -9.36 -7.56 8.17
N VAL A 242 -9.57 -8.86 8.38
CA VAL A 242 -8.68 -9.91 7.90
C VAL A 242 -9.49 -10.93 7.12
N PHE A 243 -9.02 -11.23 5.92
CA PHE A 243 -9.55 -12.28 5.06
C PHE A 243 -8.47 -13.32 4.79
N GLU A 244 -8.80 -14.59 5.03
CA GLU A 244 -7.94 -15.71 4.72
C GLU A 244 -8.40 -16.43 3.45
N GLY A 245 -7.48 -16.59 2.51
CA GLY A 245 -7.60 -17.49 1.38
C GLY A 245 -7.22 -18.91 1.78
N VAL A 246 -8.14 -19.86 1.60
CA VAL A 246 -7.88 -21.28 1.85
C VAL A 246 -8.24 -22.12 0.63
N ILE A 247 -7.54 -23.25 0.48
CA ILE A 247 -7.93 -24.28 -0.48
C ILE A 247 -8.38 -25.51 0.29
N GLY A 248 -9.65 -25.87 0.15
CA GLY A 248 -10.24 -27.08 0.69
C GLY A 248 -10.84 -27.92 -0.44
N ASN A 249 -10.51 -29.21 -0.51
CA ASN A 249 -11.02 -30.13 -1.55
C ASN A 249 -10.79 -29.64 -2.99
N GLY A 250 -9.69 -28.91 -3.23
CA GLY A 250 -9.36 -28.32 -4.54
C GLY A 250 -10.17 -27.08 -4.91
N LEU A 251 -11.04 -26.60 -4.02
CA LEU A 251 -11.81 -25.36 -4.18
C LEU A 251 -11.21 -24.28 -3.30
N ARG A 252 -11.13 -23.06 -3.84
CA ARG A 252 -10.76 -21.88 -3.07
C ARG A 252 -11.98 -21.34 -2.33
N SER A 253 -11.81 -20.95 -1.08
CA SER A 253 -12.75 -20.11 -0.36
C SER A 253 -12.03 -18.94 0.31
N VAL A 254 -12.79 -17.87 0.56
CA VAL A 254 -12.31 -16.67 1.24
C VAL A 254 -13.09 -16.51 2.53
N ILE A 255 -12.39 -16.53 3.66
CA ILE A 255 -13.01 -16.50 4.98
C ILE A 255 -12.62 -15.20 5.67
N MET A 256 -13.58 -14.45 6.20
CA MET A 256 -13.27 -13.31 7.05
C MET A 256 -12.99 -13.83 8.46
N THR A 257 -11.81 -13.56 9.00
CA THR A 257 -11.34 -14.02 10.32
C THR A 257 -11.11 -12.87 11.31
N LYS A 258 -11.35 -11.63 10.87
CA LYS A 258 -11.49 -10.44 11.71
C LYS A 258 -12.34 -9.40 10.98
N GLY A 259 -13.24 -8.73 11.70
CA GLY A 259 -14.00 -7.59 11.18
C GLY A 259 -15.35 -7.41 11.87
N ASP A 260 -16.12 -6.40 11.45
CA ASP A 260 -17.49 -6.19 11.94
C ASP A 260 -18.36 -7.40 11.57
N GLY A 261 -18.79 -8.17 12.58
CA GLY A 261 -19.59 -9.40 12.40
C GLY A 261 -18.95 -10.68 12.95
N GLU A 262 -17.77 -10.59 13.56
CA GLU A 262 -17.20 -11.57 14.50
C GLU A 262 -17.02 -10.93 15.88
#